data_AF-A0A0V1DBD4-F1
#
_entry.id   AF-A0A0V1DBD4-F1
#
_cell.length_a   1.000
_cell.length_b   1.000
_cell.length_c   1.000
_cell.angle_alpha   90.00
_cell.angle_beta   90.00
_cell.angle_gamma   90.00
#
_symmetry.space_group_name_H-M   'P 1'
#
loop_
_entity.id
_entity.type
_entity.pdbx_description
1 polymer ?
#
loop_
_entity_poly.entity_id
_entity_poly.type
_entity_poly.pdbx_seq_one_letter_code
_entity_poly.pdbx_strand_id
1 'polypeptide(L)'
;MYEQKTIKALTTQVNEEGIERVIDPFRYNSYERLIRVTTYCLRFTRNVQLPLTEWEVDTNLSIAELWAAEVRWFKNEDGLLRTGGRLRQSTLPPESKHPILLPSHHPVVELFWIIKARNTVKKVIRPCPICRRINAQPYQPVERVEESAPFSHAGVDFAGPLYTRSDTRARNPSTNKTYISVFTCMVTRAVHLEIVYIPERQTPSDTIR
;
A
#
# COMPACT_ATOMS: atom_id res chain seq x y z
N MET A 1 27.79 -15.48 35.72
CA MET A 1 28.15 -15.71 34.31
C MET A 1 27.04 -15.14 33.45
N TYR A 2 27.31 -14.02 32.79
CA TYR A 2 26.33 -13.27 31.98
C TYR A 2 26.35 -13.81 30.54
N GLU A 3 25.21 -14.24 30.03
CA GLU A 3 25.09 -14.81 28.69
C GLU A 3 24.92 -13.67 27.67
N GLN A 4 25.95 -13.43 26.86
CA GLN A 4 25.93 -12.42 25.79
C GLN A 4 25.09 -12.93 24.62
N LYS A 5 23.95 -12.27 24.35
CA LYS A 5 23.20 -12.47 23.11
C LYS A 5 23.84 -11.65 21.98
N THR A 6 24.56 -12.34 21.10
CA THR A 6 25.15 -11.75 19.89
C THR A 6 24.07 -11.49 18.84
N ILE A 7 23.71 -10.22 18.63
CA ILE A 7 22.81 -9.82 17.54
C ILE A 7 23.64 -9.76 16.25
N LYS A 8 23.42 -10.73 15.35
CA LYS A 8 23.96 -10.67 13.99
C LYS A 8 23.03 -9.82 13.13
N ALA A 9 23.39 -8.55 12.93
CA ALA A 9 22.75 -7.71 11.94
C ALA A 9 23.15 -8.20 10.54
N LEU A 10 22.17 -8.68 9.76
CA LEU A 10 22.33 -8.96 8.34
C LEU A 10 22.38 -7.62 7.61
N THR A 11 23.59 -7.10 7.38
CA THR A 11 23.80 -5.97 6.49
C THR A 11 23.63 -6.46 5.06
N THR A 12 22.42 -6.38 4.52
CA THR A 12 22.23 -6.50 3.07
C THR A 12 23.02 -5.38 2.42
N GLN A 13 23.95 -5.73 1.53
CA GLN A 13 24.57 -4.75 0.63
C GLN A 13 23.44 -4.10 -0.17
N VAL A 14 23.13 -2.85 0.15
CA VAL A 14 22.13 -2.06 -0.55
C VAL A 14 22.84 -1.48 -1.77
N ASN A 15 22.61 -2.08 -2.94
CA ASN A 15 22.93 -1.44 -4.23
C ASN A 15 22.39 -0.01 -4.21
N GLU A 16 23.15 0.96 -4.73
CA GLU A 16 22.95 2.42 -4.69
C GLU A 16 21.67 2.96 -5.40
N GLU A 17 20.55 2.26 -5.27
CA GLU A 17 19.27 2.70 -5.80
C GLU A 17 18.59 3.61 -4.77
N GLY A 18 18.19 4.80 -5.21
CA GLY A 18 17.96 5.97 -4.37
C GLY A 18 16.69 5.93 -3.52
N ILE A 19 16.38 7.10 -2.95
CA ILE A 19 15.25 7.30 -2.03
C ILE A 19 13.89 6.96 -2.65
N GLU A 20 13.81 6.89 -3.98
CA GLU A 20 12.65 6.46 -4.77
C GLU A 20 12.17 5.03 -4.46
N ARG A 21 13.03 4.16 -3.90
CA ARG A 21 12.62 2.81 -3.46
C ARG A 21 11.80 2.82 -2.17
N VAL A 22 11.99 3.84 -1.33
CA VAL A 22 11.36 3.95 -0.01
C VAL A 22 10.18 4.92 -0.06
N ILE A 23 10.32 5.99 -0.83
CA ILE A 23 9.30 7.03 -0.98
C ILE A 23 8.92 7.10 -2.45
N ASP A 24 7.65 6.82 -2.76
CA ASP A 24 7.11 7.04 -4.10
C ASP A 24 6.73 8.52 -4.26
N PRO A 25 7.48 9.33 -5.05
CA PRO A 25 7.19 10.75 -5.20
C PRO A 25 5.83 11.01 -5.85
N PHE A 26 5.27 10.03 -6.57
CA PHE A 26 3.99 10.15 -7.28
C PHE A 26 2.76 9.99 -6.36
N ARG A 27 2.95 9.58 -5.10
CA ARG A 27 1.87 9.59 -4.10
C ARG A 27 1.56 10.99 -3.55
N TYR A 28 2.41 11.97 -3.83
CA TYR A 28 2.28 13.32 -3.28
C TYR A 28 1.77 14.29 -4.35
N ASN A 29 0.81 15.13 -3.96
CA ASN A 29 0.17 16.11 -4.84
C ASN A 29 0.84 17.49 -4.85
N SER A 30 1.89 17.68 -4.04
CA SER A 30 2.66 18.91 -3.90
C SER A 30 4.13 18.57 -3.67
N TYR A 31 5.01 19.31 -4.34
CA TYR A 31 6.46 19.21 -4.16
C TYR A 31 6.85 19.51 -2.71
N GLU A 32 6.26 20.55 -2.11
CA GLU A 32 6.49 20.89 -0.70
C GLU A 32 6.13 19.71 0.22
N ARG A 33 5.01 19.03 -0.06
CA ARG A 33 4.57 17.87 0.72
C ARG A 33 5.55 16.70 0.56
N LEU A 34 6.05 16.46 -0.65
CA LEU A 34 7.07 15.46 -0.92
C LEU A 34 8.36 15.74 -0.14
N ILE A 35 8.87 16.98 -0.22
CA ILE A 35 10.09 17.39 0.48
C ILE A 35 9.90 17.23 1.99
N ARG A 36 8.83 17.76 2.58
CA ARG A 36 8.60 17.66 4.03
C ARG A 36 8.51 16.22 4.51
N VAL A 37 7.79 15.34 3.80
CA VAL A 37 7.69 13.93 4.18
C VAL A 37 9.04 13.24 4.06
N THR A 38 9.79 13.53 2.99
CA THR A 38 11.16 13.03 2.82
C THR A 38 12.06 13.47 3.97
N THR A 39 11.97 14.74 4.38
CA THR A 39 12.73 15.29 5.50
C THR A 39 12.41 14.57 6.81
N TYR A 40 11.13 14.32 7.10
CA TYR A 40 10.77 13.53 8.29
C TYR A 40 11.29 12.10 8.23
N CYS A 41 11.23 11.44 7.07
CA CYS A 41 11.79 10.10 6.90
C CYS A 41 13.31 10.10 7.15
N LEU A 42 14.03 11.12 6.65
CA LEU A 42 15.47 11.26 6.88
C LEU A 42 15.80 11.57 8.34
N ARG A 43 15.05 12.47 9.00
CA ARG A 43 15.19 12.76 10.43
C ARG A 43 14.94 11.50 11.26
N PHE A 44 13.88 10.75 10.96
CA PHE A 44 13.58 9.47 11.60
C PHE A 44 14.75 8.49 11.44
N THR A 45 15.26 8.35 10.22
CA THR A 45 16.39 7.44 9.92
C THR A 45 17.64 7.84 10.71
N ARG A 46 17.96 9.14 10.77
CA ARG A 46 19.05 9.68 11.57
C ARG A 46 18.84 9.39 13.05
N ASN A 47 17.66 9.67 13.59
CA ASN A 47 17.35 9.45 15.00
C ASN A 47 17.53 7.96 15.37
N VAL A 48 17.04 7.03 14.55
CA VAL A 48 17.21 5.58 14.80
C VAL A 48 18.68 5.14 14.84
N GLN A 49 19.59 5.91 14.22
CA GLN A 49 21.04 5.65 14.23
C GLN A 49 21.77 6.32 15.41
N LEU A 50 21.10 7.17 16.18
CA LEU A 50 21.65 7.91 17.31
C LEU A 50 21.13 7.36 18.66
N PRO A 51 21.88 7.53 19.77
CA PRO A 51 21.36 7.26 21.10
C PRO A 51 20.18 8.19 21.44
N LEU A 52 19.22 7.69 22.23
CA LEU A 52 17.96 8.40 22.54
C LEU A 52 18.14 9.84 23.08
N THR A 53 19.27 10.12 23.71
CA THR A 53 19.62 11.44 24.26
C THR A 53 19.89 12.50 23.20
N GLU A 54 20.19 12.09 21.96
CA GLU A 54 20.53 12.97 20.84
C GLU A 54 19.41 13.05 19.77
N TRP A 55 18.22 12.53 20.11
CA TRP A 55 17.11 12.52 19.16
C TRP A 55 16.53 13.92 18.97
N GLU A 56 16.46 14.34 17.71
CA GLU A 56 15.75 15.55 17.34
C GLU A 56 14.24 15.27 17.34
N VAL A 57 13.53 15.86 18.30
CA VAL A 57 12.08 15.66 18.50
C VAL A 57 11.24 16.88 18.14
N ASP A 58 11.87 17.97 17.67
CA ASP A 58 11.10 19.13 17.22
C ASP A 58 10.13 18.73 16.09
N THR A 59 8.96 19.35 16.10
CA THR A 59 7.96 19.23 15.04
C THR A 59 8.30 20.13 13.85
N ASN A 60 9.11 21.17 14.04
CA ASN A 60 9.55 22.03 12.96
C ASN A 60 10.75 21.42 12.22
N LEU A 61 10.76 21.59 10.91
CA LEU A 61 11.85 21.17 10.04
C LEU A 61 12.79 22.35 9.80
N SER A 62 14.08 22.17 10.03
CA SER A 62 15.06 23.22 9.71
C SER A 62 15.25 23.35 8.19
N ILE A 63 15.69 24.53 7.75
CA ILE A 63 16.00 24.80 6.34
C ILE A 63 17.07 23.81 5.83
N ALA A 64 18.07 23.48 6.66
CA ALA A 64 19.11 22.53 6.31
C ALA A 64 18.56 21.12 6.05
N GLU A 65 17.57 20.67 6.82
CA GLU A 65 16.95 19.36 6.63
C GLU A 65 16.02 19.32 5.42
N LEU A 66 15.30 20.42 5.14
CA LEU A 66 14.52 20.56 3.92
C LEU A 66 15.42 20.52 2.68
N TRP A 67 16.53 21.26 2.70
CA TRP A 67 17.49 21.29 1.60
C TRP A 67 18.19 19.94 1.40
N ALA A 68 18.57 19.25 2.47
CA ALA A 68 19.15 17.91 2.38
C ALA A 68 18.18 16.88 1.76
N ALA A 69 16.87 17.02 2.01
CA ALA A 69 15.85 16.22 1.35
C ALA A 69 15.70 16.61 -0.13
N GLU A 70 15.74 17.90 -0.43
CA GLU A 70 15.67 18.46 -1.78
C GLU A 70 16.79 17.93 -2.69
N VAL A 71 18.04 17.99 -2.21
CA VAL A 71 19.24 17.52 -2.93
C VAL A 71 19.15 16.04 -3.29
N ARG A 72 18.54 15.20 -2.44
CA ARG A 72 18.38 13.77 -2.70
C ARG A 72 17.40 13.45 -3.83
N TRP A 73 16.49 14.37 -4.14
CA TRP A 73 15.53 14.23 -5.25
C TRP A 73 16.11 14.70 -6.59
N PHE A 74 17.15 15.52 -6.60
CA PHE A 74 17.85 15.95 -7.82
C PHE A 74 18.82 14.84 -8.29
N LYS A 75 18.30 13.81 -8.99
CA LYS A 75 19.09 12.61 -9.35
C LYS A 75 19.18 12.28 -10.85
N ASN A 76 18.77 13.16 -11.76
CA ASN A 76 19.02 12.97 -13.20
C ASN A 76 20.33 13.64 -13.63
N GLU A 77 20.92 13.21 -14.76
CA GLU A 77 22.15 13.77 -15.35
C GLU A 77 22.08 15.30 -15.55
N ASP A 78 20.87 15.84 -15.69
CA ASP A 78 20.59 17.28 -15.84
C ASP A 78 20.34 18.02 -14.52
N GLY A 79 20.37 17.35 -13.36
CA GLY A 79 20.04 17.94 -12.06
C GLY A 79 18.56 18.32 -11.87
N LEU A 80 17.64 17.73 -12.65
CA LEU A 80 16.21 18.08 -12.64
C LEU A 80 15.32 16.93 -12.14
N LEU A 81 14.38 17.24 -11.25
CA LEU A 81 13.36 16.28 -10.81
C LEU A 81 12.32 16.09 -11.92
N ARG A 82 12.07 14.84 -12.34
CA ARG A 82 11.07 14.51 -13.37
C ARG A 82 10.00 13.59 -12.80
N THR A 83 8.74 13.78 -13.23
CA THR A 83 7.68 12.84 -12.88
C THR A 83 7.72 11.56 -13.72
N GLY A 84 7.42 10.42 -13.12
CA GLY A 84 7.04 9.20 -13.81
C GLY A 84 5.53 9.18 -13.96
N GLY A 85 5.01 9.67 -15.08
CA GLY A 85 3.59 9.93 -15.25
C GLY A 85 2.76 8.81 -15.89
N ARG A 86 1.46 9.11 -16.08
CA ARG A 86 0.42 8.27 -16.73
C ARG A 86 0.71 7.91 -18.20
N LEU A 87 1.79 8.45 -18.75
CA LEU A 87 2.26 8.25 -20.12
C LEU A 87 3.38 7.21 -20.22
N ARG A 88 3.72 6.49 -19.13
CA ARG A 88 4.72 5.41 -19.13
C ARG A 88 4.54 4.41 -20.28
N GLN A 89 3.29 4.05 -20.58
CA GLN A 89 2.91 3.10 -21.65
C GLN A 89 2.64 3.76 -23.01
N SER A 90 2.83 5.07 -23.14
CA SER A 90 2.66 5.74 -24.44
C SER A 90 3.89 5.53 -25.33
N THR A 91 3.73 5.66 -26.65
CA THR A 91 4.83 5.62 -27.63
C THR A 91 5.57 6.97 -27.74
N LEU A 92 5.29 7.93 -26.86
CA LEU A 92 5.92 9.25 -26.87
C LEU A 92 7.41 9.18 -26.52
N PRO A 93 8.21 10.19 -26.88
CA PRO A 93 9.59 10.29 -26.42
C PRO A 93 9.70 10.34 -24.88
N PRO A 94 10.77 9.80 -24.27
CA PRO A 94 10.94 9.77 -22.81
C PRO A 94 10.75 11.13 -22.13
N GLU A 95 11.25 12.21 -22.75
CA GLU A 95 11.11 13.58 -22.26
C GLU A 95 9.65 14.02 -22.11
N SER A 96 8.77 13.54 -23.00
CA SER A 96 7.33 13.79 -22.96
C SER A 96 6.60 12.88 -21.97
N LYS A 97 7.14 11.69 -21.70
CA LYS A 97 6.61 10.78 -20.68
C LYS A 97 6.96 11.22 -19.25
N HIS A 98 8.08 11.94 -19.13
CA HIS A 98 8.69 12.31 -17.87
C HIS A 98 8.80 13.83 -17.69
N PRO A 99 7.67 14.54 -17.52
CA PRO A 99 7.70 16.00 -17.41
C PRO A 99 8.41 16.43 -16.13
N ILE A 100 9.20 17.50 -16.24
CA ILE A 100 9.99 18.08 -15.16
C ILE A 100 9.05 18.66 -14.09
N LEU A 101 9.32 18.34 -12.83
CA LEU A 101 8.73 19.00 -11.67
C LEU A 101 9.53 20.27 -11.39
N LEU A 102 8.95 21.42 -11.76
CA LEU A 102 9.46 22.72 -11.37
C LEU A 102 8.67 23.24 -10.16
N PRO A 103 9.33 23.87 -9.17
CA PRO A 103 8.67 24.64 -8.12
C PRO A 103 7.74 25.70 -8.73
N SER A 104 6.63 26.01 -8.04
CA SER A 104 5.62 26.98 -8.53
C SER A 104 6.16 28.38 -8.78
N HIS A 105 7.27 28.75 -8.11
CA HIS A 105 7.95 30.05 -8.22
C HIS A 105 9.27 29.97 -9.01
N HIS A 106 9.50 28.89 -9.77
CA HIS A 106 10.71 28.77 -10.57
C HIS A 106 10.63 29.75 -11.77
N PRO A 107 11.71 30.49 -12.12
CA PRO A 107 11.69 31.47 -13.21
C PRO A 107 11.18 30.90 -14.55
N VAL A 108 11.50 29.64 -14.84
CA VAL A 108 10.98 28.92 -16.02
C VAL A 108 9.45 28.77 -15.97
N VAL A 109 8.84 28.54 -14.81
CA VAL A 109 7.37 28.45 -14.68
C VAL A 109 6.71 29.81 -14.88
N GLU A 110 7.36 30.89 -14.44
CA GLU A 110 6.89 32.27 -14.69
C GLU A 110 6.97 32.64 -16.18
N LEU A 111 8.03 32.21 -16.87
CA LEU A 111 8.20 32.43 -18.32
C LEU A 111 7.21 31.62 -19.16
N PHE A 112 6.89 30.40 -18.74
CA PHE A 112 5.94 29.51 -19.43
C PHE A 112 4.54 29.55 -18.81
N TRP A 113 4.04 30.74 -18.45
CA TRP A 113 2.64 30.94 -18.09
C TRP A 113 1.76 30.75 -19.34
N ILE A 114 1.60 29.52 -19.80
CA ILE A 114 0.70 29.18 -20.90
C ILE A 114 -0.71 29.48 -20.38
N ILE A 115 -1.19 30.67 -20.73
CA ILE A 115 -2.51 31.15 -20.36
C ILE A 115 -3.51 30.07 -20.75
N LYS A 116 -4.30 29.60 -19.78
CA LYS A 116 -5.29 28.52 -19.93
C LYS A 116 -4.75 27.12 -20.26
N ALA A 117 -3.44 26.81 -20.13
CA ALA A 117 -2.92 25.44 -20.33
C ALA A 117 -3.67 24.40 -19.51
N ARG A 118 -3.92 24.68 -18.23
CA ARG A 118 -4.69 23.79 -17.36
C ARG A 118 -6.11 23.54 -17.90
N ASN A 119 -6.73 24.55 -18.50
CA ASN A 119 -8.05 24.42 -19.11
C ASN A 119 -7.99 23.61 -20.41
N THR A 120 -6.96 23.80 -21.24
CA THR A 120 -6.72 23.00 -22.45
C THR A 120 -6.47 21.54 -22.12
N VAL A 121 -5.60 21.24 -21.15
CA VAL A 121 -5.36 19.87 -20.67
C VAL A 121 -6.64 19.24 -20.12
N LYS A 122 -7.43 19.98 -19.32
CA LYS A 122 -8.74 19.50 -18.85
C LYS A 122 -9.71 19.18 -19.99
N LYS A 123 -9.69 19.92 -21.10
CA LYS A 123 -10.52 19.63 -22.29
C LYS A 123 -10.15 18.31 -22.95
N VAL A 124 -8.88 17.91 -22.92
CA VAL A 124 -8.42 16.61 -23.45
C VAL A 124 -8.71 15.47 -22.46
N ILE A 125 -8.48 15.68 -21.16
CA ILE A 125 -8.62 14.64 -20.14
C ILE A 125 -10.09 14.28 -19.86
N ARG A 126 -11.01 15.26 -19.85
CA ARG A 126 -12.44 15.05 -19.51
C ARG A 126 -13.18 14.05 -20.43
N PRO A 127 -13.05 14.10 -21.77
CA PRO A 127 -13.69 13.13 -22.66
C PRO A 127 -12.93 11.80 -22.73
N CYS A 128 -11.66 11.73 -22.33
CA CYS A 128 -10.87 10.52 -22.44
C CYS A 128 -11.41 9.38 -21.54
N PRO A 129 -11.87 8.25 -22.11
CA PRO A 129 -12.49 7.17 -21.34
C PRO A 129 -11.49 6.47 -20.39
N ILE A 130 -10.24 6.32 -20.81
CA ILE A 130 -9.15 5.77 -20.00
C ILE A 130 -8.91 6.66 -18.77
N CYS A 131 -8.80 7.97 -18.98
CA CYS A 131 -8.57 8.90 -17.88
C CYS A 131 -9.75 8.98 -16.92
N ARG A 132 -10.98 8.89 -17.44
CA ARG A 132 -12.21 8.85 -16.63
C ARG A 132 -12.27 7.61 -15.75
N ARG A 133 -11.90 6.44 -16.29
CA ARG A 133 -11.85 5.18 -15.53
C ARG A 133 -10.79 5.21 -14.42
N ILE A 134 -9.58 5.68 -14.73
CA ILE A 134 -8.48 5.76 -13.76
C ILE A 134 -8.78 6.77 -12.64
N ASN A 135 -9.44 7.88 -12.96
CA ASN A 135 -9.75 8.93 -11.98
C ASN A 135 -11.16 8.78 -11.36
N ALA A 136 -11.86 7.68 -11.62
CA ALA A 136 -13.18 7.46 -11.04
C ALA A 136 -13.04 7.35 -9.52
N GLN A 137 -13.81 8.15 -8.77
CA GLN A 137 -13.87 7.95 -7.33
C GLN A 137 -14.65 6.68 -7.03
N PRO A 138 -14.18 5.83 -6.10
CA PRO A 138 -14.97 4.71 -5.63
C PRO A 138 -16.28 5.23 -5.06
N TYR A 139 -17.39 4.60 -5.43
CA TYR A 139 -18.68 4.90 -4.82
C TYR A 139 -18.56 4.65 -3.31
N GLN A 140 -18.67 5.73 -2.53
CA GLN A 140 -18.71 5.64 -1.09
C GLN A 140 -20.18 5.52 -0.69
N PRO A 141 -20.65 4.34 -0.24
CA PRO A 141 -22.00 4.24 0.29
C PRO A 141 -22.13 5.18 1.49
N VAL A 142 -23.26 5.89 1.54
CA VAL A 142 -23.67 6.61 2.75
C VAL A 142 -23.70 5.60 3.89
N GLU A 143 -23.01 5.91 4.99
CA GLU A 143 -22.91 5.04 6.17
C GLU A 143 -24.32 4.75 6.71
N ARG A 144 -24.76 3.50 6.64
CA ARG A 144 -26.13 3.05 7.02
C ARG A 144 -26.13 2.22 8.31
N VAL A 145 -25.37 2.62 9.33
CA VAL A 145 -25.33 1.84 10.57
C VAL A 145 -26.46 2.34 11.48
N GLU A 146 -27.52 1.56 11.59
CA GLU A 146 -28.56 1.69 12.62
C GLU A 146 -28.20 0.81 13.82
N GLU A 147 -28.40 1.32 15.03
CA GLU A 147 -28.22 0.55 16.25
C GLU A 147 -29.17 -0.65 16.27
N SER A 148 -28.64 -1.83 16.55
CA SER A 148 -29.41 -3.08 16.57
C SER A 148 -28.85 -4.06 17.61
N ALA A 149 -29.63 -5.08 17.97
CA ALA A 149 -29.23 -6.05 18.97
C ALA A 149 -28.06 -6.95 18.46
N PRO A 150 -27.20 -7.47 19.35
CA PRO A 150 -26.17 -8.43 18.94
C PRO A 150 -26.77 -9.62 18.16
N PHE A 151 -26.11 -10.01 17.07
CA PHE A 151 -26.53 -11.06 16.13
C PHE A 151 -27.84 -10.80 15.36
N SER A 152 -28.42 -9.60 15.43
CA SER A 152 -29.55 -9.26 14.55
C SER A 152 -29.16 -9.26 13.06
N HIS A 153 -27.88 -8.98 12.78
CA HIS A 153 -27.28 -9.05 11.47
C HIS A 153 -25.98 -9.84 11.59
N ALA A 154 -25.88 -10.99 10.91
CA ALA A 154 -24.70 -11.83 10.91
C ALA A 154 -24.30 -12.20 9.47
N GLY A 155 -22.99 -12.19 9.22
CA GLY A 155 -22.40 -12.78 8.02
C GLY A 155 -21.98 -14.22 8.31
N VAL A 156 -22.15 -15.10 7.33
CA VAL A 156 -21.69 -16.49 7.40
C VAL A 156 -20.61 -16.67 6.34
N ASP A 157 -19.46 -17.18 6.75
CA ASP A 157 -18.36 -17.57 5.87
C ASP A 157 -17.90 -18.99 6.20
N PHE A 158 -17.13 -19.61 5.31
CA PHE A 158 -16.57 -20.93 5.52
C PHE A 158 -15.05 -20.89 5.35
N ALA A 159 -14.33 -21.31 6.39
CA ALA A 159 -12.92 -21.61 6.30
C ALA A 159 -12.74 -23.11 6.03
N GLY A 160 -12.28 -23.46 4.83
CA GLY A 160 -11.97 -24.85 4.49
C GLY A 160 -11.59 -25.05 3.02
N PRO A 161 -11.24 -26.28 2.60
CA PRO A 161 -11.33 -27.51 3.40
C PRO A 161 -10.13 -27.76 4.32
N LEU A 162 -10.44 -28.16 5.55
CA LEU A 162 -9.51 -28.75 6.51
C LEU A 162 -9.71 -30.26 6.56
N TYR A 163 -8.69 -31.01 6.96
CA TYR A 163 -8.77 -32.46 7.11
C TYR A 163 -8.60 -32.83 8.58
N THR A 164 -9.68 -33.32 9.20
CA THR A 164 -9.67 -33.77 10.60
C THR A 164 -9.54 -35.28 10.65
N ARG A 165 -8.79 -35.81 11.62
CA ARG A 165 -8.66 -37.27 11.82
C ARG A 165 -9.87 -37.79 12.58
N SER A 166 -10.49 -38.86 12.09
CA SER A 166 -11.67 -39.50 12.70
C SER A 166 -11.36 -40.10 14.08
N ASP A 167 -10.24 -40.81 14.20
CA ASP A 167 -9.76 -41.41 15.45
C ASP A 167 -8.25 -41.23 15.58
N THR A 168 -7.83 -40.44 16.57
CA THR A 168 -6.41 -40.15 16.83
C THR A 168 -5.65 -41.31 17.44
N ARG A 169 -6.35 -42.36 17.92
CA ARG A 169 -5.75 -43.57 18.52
C ARG A 169 -5.62 -44.72 17.53
N ALA A 170 -6.24 -44.63 16.36
CA ALA A 170 -6.11 -45.62 15.31
C ALA A 170 -4.69 -45.64 14.71
N ARG A 171 -4.17 -46.83 14.40
CA ARG A 171 -2.86 -47.02 13.75
C ARG A 171 -2.79 -46.33 12.37
N ASN A 172 -3.93 -46.18 11.70
CA ASN A 172 -4.06 -45.43 10.45
C ASN A 172 -5.40 -44.64 10.44
N PRO A 173 -5.42 -43.40 10.95
CA PRO A 173 -6.64 -42.60 11.05
C PRO A 173 -7.16 -42.20 9.66
N SER A 174 -8.44 -42.44 9.37
CA SER A 174 -9.08 -41.83 8.21
C SER A 174 -9.21 -40.31 8.40
N THR A 175 -9.03 -39.55 7.33
CA THR A 175 -9.17 -38.08 7.34
C THR A 175 -10.50 -37.66 6.74
N ASN A 176 -11.27 -36.87 7.46
CA ASN A 176 -12.54 -36.31 7.00
C ASN A 176 -12.37 -34.88 6.53
N LYS A 177 -12.94 -34.57 5.36
CA LYS A 177 -13.02 -33.20 4.85
C LYS A 177 -14.00 -32.40 5.71
N THR A 178 -13.48 -31.34 6.32
CA THR A 178 -14.16 -30.55 7.35
C THR A 178 -14.05 -29.07 6.98
N TYR A 179 -15.08 -28.30 7.29
CA TYR A 179 -15.10 -26.85 7.16
C TYR A 179 -15.39 -26.23 8.52
N ILE A 180 -14.93 -25.01 8.73
CA ILE A 180 -15.31 -24.19 9.88
C ILE A 180 -16.28 -23.13 9.36
N SER A 181 -17.53 -23.18 9.79
CA SER A 181 -18.48 -22.09 9.61
C SER A 181 -18.10 -20.95 10.54
N VAL A 182 -17.93 -19.76 10.00
CA VAL A 182 -17.60 -18.53 10.72
C VAL A 182 -18.81 -17.62 10.68
N PHE A 183 -19.51 -17.52 11.80
CA PHE A 183 -20.62 -16.58 11.98
C PHE A 183 -20.08 -15.29 12.59
N THR A 184 -20.09 -14.20 11.82
CA THR A 184 -19.62 -12.89 12.29
C THR A 184 -20.81 -11.97 12.50
N CYS A 185 -21.03 -11.51 13.73
CA CYS A 185 -22.00 -10.48 14.05
C CYS A 185 -21.56 -9.14 13.41
N MET A 186 -22.37 -8.57 12.53
CA MET A 186 -22.06 -7.29 11.87
C MET A 186 -22.22 -6.09 12.81
N VAL A 187 -22.97 -6.26 13.90
CA VAL A 187 -23.23 -5.22 14.91
C VAL A 187 -22.06 -5.10 15.89
N THR A 188 -21.59 -6.22 16.43
CA THR A 188 -20.58 -6.24 17.51
C THR A 188 -19.23 -6.82 17.10
N ARG A 189 -19.12 -7.37 15.89
CA ARG A 189 -17.97 -8.17 15.42
C ARG A 189 -17.68 -9.42 16.24
N ALA A 190 -18.61 -9.87 17.08
CA ALA A 190 -18.50 -11.16 17.76
C ALA A 190 -18.49 -12.30 16.75
N VAL A 191 -17.66 -13.32 16.99
CA VAL A 191 -17.50 -14.48 16.10
C VAL A 191 -17.94 -15.75 16.82
N HIS A 192 -18.81 -16.54 16.18
CA HIS A 192 -19.16 -17.91 16.58
C HIS A 192 -18.64 -18.90 15.53
N LEU A 193 -17.97 -19.95 15.98
CA LEU A 193 -17.35 -20.95 15.12
C LEU A 193 -18.03 -22.30 15.30
N GLU A 194 -18.41 -22.94 14.19
CA GLU A 194 -18.99 -24.27 14.19
C GLU A 194 -18.28 -25.17 13.17
N ILE A 195 -18.06 -26.43 13.54
CA ILE A 195 -17.41 -27.42 12.66
C ILE A 195 -18.48 -28.11 11.80
N VAL A 196 -18.30 -28.07 10.48
CA VAL A 196 -19.19 -28.73 9.51
C VAL A 196 -18.47 -29.86 8.80
N TYR A 197 -19.05 -31.06 8.88
CA TYR A 197 -18.56 -32.25 8.22
C TYR A 197 -19.31 -32.46 6.91
N ILE A 198 -18.59 -32.63 5.80
CA ILE A 198 -19.21 -33.06 4.54
C ILE A 198 -19.02 -34.58 4.44
N PRO A 199 -20.10 -35.38 4.49
CA PRO A 199 -19.99 -36.81 4.23
C PRO A 199 -19.50 -37.02 2.80
N GLU A 200 -18.50 -37.88 2.61
CA GLU A 200 -18.10 -38.32 1.26
C GLU A 200 -19.32 -38.95 0.59
N ARG A 201 -19.66 -38.49 -0.63
CA ARG A 201 -20.69 -39.15 -1.44
C ARG A 201 -20.28 -40.60 -1.61
N GLN A 202 -21.07 -41.54 -1.09
CA GLN A 202 -20.99 -42.93 -1.53
C GLN A 202 -21.31 -42.93 -3.02
N THR A 203 -20.29 -43.13 -3.86
CA THR A 203 -20.52 -43.53 -5.25
C THR A 203 -21.31 -44.83 -5.22
N PRO A 204 -22.45 -44.96 -5.92
CA PRO A 204 -23.11 -46.24 -6.04
C PRO A 204 -22.09 -47.18 -6.67
N SER A 205 -21.68 -48.22 -5.93
CA SER A 205 -20.90 -49.31 -6.48
C SER A 205 -21.73 -49.92 -7.60
N ASP A 206 -21.23 -49.83 -8.83
CA ASP A 206 -21.74 -50.54 -10.00
C ASP A 206 -21.88 -52.03 -9.65
N THR A 207 -23.09 -52.40 -9.27
CA THR A 207 -23.53 -53.80 -9.24
C THR A 207 -24.09 -54.06 -10.63
N ILE A 208 -23.21 -54.42 -11.56
CA ILE A 208 -23.63 -55.14 -12.76
C ILE A 208 -23.10 -56.56 -12.61
N ARG A 209 -24.06 -57.47 -12.44
CA ARG A 209 -23.92 -58.91 -12.62
C ARG A 209 -23.46 -59.25 -14.03
#